data_AF-A0A6G0UR45-F1
#
_entry.id   AF-A0A6G0UR45-F1
#
_cell.length_a   1.000
_cell.length_b   1.000
_cell.length_c   1.000
_cell.angle_alpha   90.00
_cell.angle_beta   90.00
_cell.angle_gamma   90.00
#
_symmetry.space_group_name_H-M   'P 1'
#
loop_
_entity.id
_entity.type
_entity.pdbx_description
1 polymer ?
#
loop_
_entity_poly.entity_id
_entity_poly.type
_entity_poly.pdbx_seq_one_letter_code
_entity_poly.pdbx_strand_id
1 'polypeptide(L)'
;MATKKDQWTIFLPALVIVYYFVKEIKVGEPFVYKYQKEFQNFTDATLNGEIYPYFAYACLIATIPLCLFTDIFLYKPTMYLEVFGQMGYRVALLFMNNILSQQIGHAIWGVSMVSEIGRYGYIYGKFKKDEYQ
;
A
#
# COMPACT_ATOMS: atom_id res chain seq x y z
N MET A 1 36.46 16.71 -6.48
CA MET A 1 36.11 16.62 -5.05
C MET A 1 34.63 16.93 -4.93
N ALA A 2 33.77 15.91 -4.86
CA ALA A 2 32.33 16.15 -4.68
C ALA A 2 32.11 16.81 -3.31
N THR A 3 31.41 17.93 -3.29
CA THR A 3 31.12 18.63 -2.03
C THR A 3 30.21 17.74 -1.16
N LYS A 4 30.29 17.83 0.17
CA LYS A 4 29.45 17.02 1.09
C LYS A 4 27.96 17.08 0.72
N LYS A 5 27.50 18.21 0.18
CA LYS A 5 26.14 18.43 -0.33
C LYS A 5 25.78 17.54 -1.52
N ASP A 6 26.70 17.29 -2.45
CA ASP A 6 26.54 16.36 -3.59
C ASP A 6 26.46 14.89 -3.14
N GLN A 7 27.11 14.55 -2.03
CA GLN A 7 26.98 13.18 -1.50
C GLN A 7 25.59 12.92 -0.93
N TRP A 8 24.98 13.91 -0.25
CA TRP A 8 23.62 13.78 0.28
C TRP A 8 22.54 13.75 -0.81
N THR A 9 22.74 14.47 -1.91
CA THR A 9 21.79 14.47 -3.04
C THR A 9 21.75 13.14 -3.79
N ILE A 10 22.82 12.34 -3.75
CA ILE A 10 22.86 11.00 -4.36
C ILE A 10 22.45 9.92 -3.35
N PHE A 11 22.91 10.04 -2.10
CA PHE A 11 22.65 9.04 -1.07
C PHE A 11 21.17 8.95 -0.69
N LEU A 12 20.47 10.09 -0.54
CA LEU A 12 19.06 10.10 -0.15
C LEU A 12 18.14 9.42 -1.18
N PRO A 13 18.21 9.73 -2.50
CA PRO A 13 17.43 9.02 -3.51
C PRO A 13 17.77 7.53 -3.58
N ALA A 14 19.06 7.16 -3.48
CA ALA A 14 19.46 5.75 -3.50
C ALA A 14 18.81 4.97 -2.35
N LEU A 15 18.80 5.53 -1.13
CA LEU A 15 18.15 4.92 0.02
C LEU A 15 16.63 4.79 -0.20
N VAL A 16 15.99 5.82 -0.74
CA VAL A 16 14.56 5.80 -1.05
C VAL A 16 14.24 4.73 -2.10
N ILE A 17 15.03 4.61 -3.16
CA ILE A 17 14.86 3.58 -4.21
C ILE A 17 14.98 2.18 -3.61
N VAL A 18 16.01 1.92 -2.80
CA VAL A 18 16.19 0.62 -2.14
C VAL A 18 15.01 0.34 -1.20
N TYR A 19 14.54 1.32 -0.44
CA TYR A 19 13.36 1.17 0.42
C TYR A 19 12.12 0.79 -0.38
N TYR A 20 11.79 1.53 -1.45
CA TYR A 20 10.64 1.21 -2.31
C TYR A 20 10.81 -0.16 -2.97
N PHE A 21 12.00 -0.50 -3.45
CA PHE A 21 12.27 -1.83 -4.01
C PHE A 21 11.96 -2.94 -3.00
N VAL A 22 12.50 -2.84 -1.78
CA VAL A 22 12.26 -3.84 -0.72
C VAL A 22 10.79 -3.91 -0.33
N LYS A 23 10.11 -2.75 -0.24
CA LYS A 23 8.69 -2.66 0.03
C LYS A 23 7.86 -3.42 -1.02
N GLU A 24 8.17 -3.25 -2.31
CA GLU A 24 7.37 -3.83 -3.40
C GLU A 24 7.63 -5.31 -3.65
N ILE A 25 8.70 -5.90 -3.09
CA ILE A 25 8.86 -7.37 -3.10
C ILE A 25 7.69 -8.04 -2.38
N LYS A 26 7.06 -7.36 -1.40
CA LYS A 26 5.87 -7.86 -0.68
C LYS A 26 6.06 -9.29 -0.15
N VAL A 27 7.26 -9.56 0.39
CA VAL A 27 7.73 -10.90 0.80
C VAL A 27 6.70 -11.66 1.66
N GLY A 28 5.95 -10.97 2.50
CA GLY A 28 4.96 -11.56 3.40
C GLY A 28 3.62 -11.90 2.75
N GLU A 29 3.21 -11.21 1.68
CA GLU A 29 1.89 -11.39 1.04
C GLU A 29 1.59 -12.84 0.62
N PRO A 30 2.51 -13.62 -0.01
CA PRO A 30 2.21 -15.00 -0.38
C PRO A 30 2.00 -15.93 0.83
N PHE A 31 2.45 -15.55 2.02
CA PHE A 31 2.32 -16.36 3.23
C PHE A 31 1.06 -16.03 4.05
N VAL A 32 0.36 -14.93 3.74
CA VAL A 32 -0.82 -14.47 4.48
C VAL A 32 -1.90 -15.56 4.50
N TYR A 33 -2.22 -16.15 3.35
CA TYR A 33 -3.25 -17.20 3.27
C TYR A 33 -2.94 -18.40 4.18
N LYS A 34 -1.68 -18.87 4.12
CA LYS A 34 -1.22 -19.96 4.97
C LYS A 34 -1.30 -19.58 6.45
N TYR A 35 -0.90 -18.36 6.81
CA TYR A 35 -0.98 -17.86 8.17
C TYR A 35 -2.42 -17.83 8.70
N GLN A 36 -3.36 -17.30 7.92
CA GLN A 36 -4.76 -17.21 8.33
C GLN A 36 -5.44 -18.58 8.42
N LYS A 37 -5.02 -19.54 7.59
CA LYS A 37 -5.52 -20.90 7.63
C LYS A 37 -4.97 -21.70 8.81
N GLU A 38 -3.64 -21.70 9.00
CA GLU A 38 -2.96 -22.56 9.98
C GLU A 38 -2.93 -21.96 11.40
N PHE A 39 -2.76 -20.64 11.52
CA PHE A 39 -2.64 -19.99 12.83
C PHE A 39 -3.96 -19.38 13.31
N GLN A 40 -4.72 -18.77 12.41
CA GLN A 40 -6.01 -18.17 12.74
C GLN A 40 -7.18 -19.16 12.66
N ASN A 41 -6.97 -20.35 12.09
CA ASN A 41 -7.95 -21.44 11.96
C ASN A 41 -9.19 -21.07 11.12
N PHE A 42 -9.05 -20.18 10.13
CA PHE A 42 -10.14 -19.90 9.19
C PHE A 42 -10.31 -21.00 8.15
N THR A 43 -11.56 -21.24 7.73
CA THR A 43 -11.86 -22.17 6.64
C THR A 43 -11.60 -21.53 5.27
N ASP A 44 -11.32 -22.37 4.26
CA ASP A 44 -11.11 -21.91 2.89
C ASP A 44 -12.33 -21.19 2.31
N ALA A 45 -13.54 -21.61 2.69
CA ALA A 45 -14.79 -20.97 2.28
C ALA A 45 -14.93 -19.57 2.88
N THR A 46 -14.60 -19.39 4.17
CA THR A 46 -14.64 -18.09 4.83
C THR A 46 -13.59 -17.13 4.26
N LEU A 47 -12.35 -17.59 4.05
CA LEU A 47 -11.29 -16.75 3.52
C LEU A 47 -11.62 -16.23 2.12
N ASN A 48 -11.97 -17.13 1.21
CA ASN A 48 -12.21 -16.78 -0.20
C ASN A 48 -13.59 -16.15 -0.43
N GLY A 49 -14.60 -16.51 0.36
CA GLY A 49 -15.97 -16.04 0.20
C GLY A 49 -16.31 -14.77 0.99
N GLU A 50 -15.70 -14.57 2.16
CA GLU A 50 -16.11 -13.52 3.09
C GLU A 50 -15.01 -12.52 3.43
N ILE A 51 -13.72 -12.91 3.41
CA ILE A 51 -12.64 -12.02 3.86
C ILE A 51 -11.96 -11.33 2.67
N TYR A 52 -11.41 -12.11 1.73
CA TYR A 52 -10.67 -11.56 0.59
C TYR A 52 -11.48 -10.69 -0.38
N PRO A 53 -12.78 -10.94 -0.62
CA PRO A 53 -13.57 -10.05 -1.48
C PRO A 53 -13.64 -8.60 -0.98
N TYR A 54 -13.53 -8.37 0.34
CA TYR A 54 -13.57 -7.01 0.90
C TYR A 54 -12.42 -6.14 0.42
N PHE A 55 -11.26 -6.73 0.13
CA PHE A 55 -10.16 -6.01 -0.50
C PHE A 55 -10.57 -5.45 -1.87
N ALA A 56 -11.14 -6.31 -2.73
CA ALA A 56 -11.56 -5.93 -4.07
C ALA A 56 -12.70 -4.89 -4.05
N TYR A 57 -13.69 -5.08 -3.17
CA TYR A 57 -14.78 -4.12 -2.99
C TYR A 57 -14.28 -2.77 -2.50
N ALA A 58 -13.38 -2.76 -1.53
CA ALA A 58 -12.77 -1.52 -1.04
C ALA A 58 -11.96 -0.83 -2.14
N CYS A 59 -11.18 -1.57 -2.93
CA CYS A 59 -10.46 -1.00 -4.08
C CYS A 59 -11.43 -0.32 -5.06
N LEU A 60 -12.52 -1.00 -5.45
CA LEU A 60 -13.50 -0.48 -6.39
C LEU A 60 -14.14 0.81 -5.87
N ILE A 61 -14.62 0.81 -4.62
CA ILE A 61 -15.27 1.98 -4.01
C ILE A 61 -14.28 3.12 -3.81
N ALA A 62 -13.05 2.82 -3.39
CA ALA A 62 -12.05 3.82 -3.05
C ALA A 62 -11.35 4.44 -4.26
N THR A 63 -11.38 3.81 -5.43
CA THR A 63 -10.67 4.26 -6.64
C THR A 63 -11.02 5.70 -7.03
N ILE A 64 -12.30 5.99 -7.26
CA ILE A 64 -12.76 7.33 -7.65
C ILE A 64 -12.46 8.39 -6.58
N PRO A 65 -12.86 8.21 -5.30
CA PRO A 65 -12.64 9.23 -4.29
C PRO A 65 -11.16 9.45 -3.97
N LEU A 66 -10.31 8.42 -3.97
CA LEU A 66 -8.88 8.60 -3.72
C LEU A 66 -8.15 9.25 -4.89
N CYS A 67 -8.59 9.03 -6.12
CA CYS A 67 -8.07 9.74 -7.29
C CYS A 67 -8.29 11.25 -7.12
N LEU A 68 -9.53 11.67 -6.85
CA LEU A 68 -9.88 13.06 -6.57
C LEU A 68 -9.15 13.62 -5.35
N PHE A 69 -9.03 12.82 -4.28
CA PHE A 69 -8.28 13.20 -3.09
C PHE A 69 -6.82 13.50 -3.42
N THR A 70 -6.19 12.68 -4.25
CA THR A 70 -4.78 12.87 -4.64
C THR A 70 -4.59 14.11 -5.51
N ASP A 71 -5.56 14.44 -6.38
CA ASP A 71 -5.52 15.67 -7.18
C ASP A 71 -5.61 16.94 -6.31
N ILE A 72 -6.43 16.91 -5.25
CA ILE A 72 -6.62 18.05 -4.34
C ILE A 72 -5.45 18.18 -3.36
N PHE A 73 -5.05 17.08 -2.74
CA PHE A 73 -4.10 17.07 -1.62
C PHE A 73 -2.65 16.79 -2.01
N LEU A 74 -2.39 16.49 -3.29
CA LEU A 74 -1.09 16.12 -3.83
C LEU A 74 -0.53 14.83 -3.21
N TYR A 75 0.72 14.51 -3.50
CA TYR A 75 1.35 13.23 -3.11
C TYR A 75 1.55 13.02 -1.60
N LYS A 76 1.66 14.08 -0.77
CA LYS A 76 2.09 13.93 0.64
C LYS A 76 1.01 13.27 1.51
N PRO A 77 -0.25 13.75 1.54
CA PRO A 77 -1.29 13.16 2.38
C PRO A 77 -1.68 11.76 1.94
N THR A 78 -1.70 11.53 0.62
CA THR A 78 -1.90 10.21 0.02
C THR A 78 -0.83 9.20 0.48
N MET A 79 0.44 9.62 0.53
CA MET A 79 1.51 8.76 1.05
C MET A 79 1.33 8.38 2.53
N TYR A 80 0.87 9.30 3.38
CA TYR A 80 0.60 8.96 4.79
C TYR A 80 -0.55 7.97 4.92
N LEU A 81 -1.64 8.18 4.17
CA LEU A 81 -2.80 7.29 4.18
C LEU A 81 -2.45 5.86 3.74
N GLU A 82 -1.62 5.76 2.71
CA GLU A 82 -1.02 4.50 2.25
C GLU A 82 -0.29 3.78 3.39
N VAL A 83 0.69 4.42 4.01
CA VAL A 83 1.54 3.82 5.05
C VAL A 83 0.73 3.45 6.29
N PHE A 84 -0.18 4.33 6.74
CA PHE A 84 -1.00 4.06 7.92
C PHE A 84 -1.97 2.90 7.70
N GLY A 85 -2.63 2.80 6.55
CA GLY A 85 -3.53 1.68 6.31
C GLY A 85 -2.78 0.37 6.06
N GLN A 86 -1.60 0.42 5.43
CA GLN A 86 -0.70 -0.74 5.33
C GLN A 86 -0.20 -1.24 6.69
N MET A 87 0.06 -0.32 7.64
CA MET A 87 0.39 -0.67 9.02
C MET A 87 -0.84 -1.24 9.74
N GLY A 88 -2.00 -0.58 9.60
CA GLY A 88 -3.26 -1.00 10.21
C GLY A 88 -3.67 -2.41 9.79
N TYR A 89 -3.51 -2.75 8.51
CA TYR A 89 -3.73 -4.11 8.01
C TYR A 89 -2.83 -5.13 8.69
N ARG A 90 -1.52 -4.86 8.79
CA ARG A 90 -0.57 -5.77 9.44
C ARG A 90 -0.88 -5.96 10.92
N VAL A 91 -1.26 -4.91 11.62
CA VAL A 91 -1.70 -4.98 13.02
C VAL A 91 -2.98 -5.81 13.14
N ALA A 92 -3.98 -5.58 12.27
CA ALA A 92 -5.21 -6.36 12.24
C ALA A 92 -4.95 -7.84 11.97
N LEU A 93 -4.06 -8.14 11.02
CA LEU A 93 -3.68 -9.49 10.65
C LEU A 93 -3.02 -10.24 11.82
N LEU A 94 -2.12 -9.59 12.55
CA LEU A 94 -1.35 -10.25 13.62
C LEU A 94 -2.15 -10.40 14.92
N PHE A 95 -2.90 -9.38 15.33
CA PHE A 95 -3.47 -9.32 16.68
C PHE A 95 -4.97 -9.65 16.76
N MET A 96 -5.71 -9.61 15.65
CA MET A 96 -7.16 -9.80 15.67
C MET A 96 -7.55 -11.11 14.98
N ASN A 97 -8.26 -12.00 15.67
CA ASN A 97 -8.70 -13.29 15.11
C ASN A 97 -10.21 -13.37 14.81
N ASN A 98 -10.85 -12.23 14.56
CA ASN A 98 -12.27 -12.16 14.23
C ASN A 98 -12.46 -11.92 12.73
N ILE A 99 -13.48 -12.55 12.14
CA ILE A 99 -13.82 -12.39 10.71
C ILE A 99 -14.02 -10.91 10.36
N LEU A 100 -14.81 -10.19 11.15
CA LEU A 100 -15.09 -8.77 10.93
C LEU A 100 -13.81 -7.92 11.00
N SER A 101 -12.91 -8.22 11.93
CA SER A 101 -11.61 -7.52 12.02
C SER A 101 -10.74 -7.80 10.80
N GLN A 102 -10.74 -9.03 10.29
CA GLN A 102 -10.02 -9.39 9.07
C GLN A 102 -10.63 -8.73 7.83
N GLN A 103 -11.97 -8.66 7.73
CA GLN A 103 -12.68 -7.95 6.66
C GLN A 103 -12.34 -6.46 6.63
N ILE A 104 -12.43 -5.79 7.79
CA ILE A 104 -12.04 -4.38 7.92
C ILE A 104 -10.56 -4.20 7.59
N GLY A 105 -9.69 -5.10 8.06
CA GLY A 105 -8.26 -5.07 7.73
C GLY A 105 -8.01 -5.13 6.21
N HIS A 106 -8.66 -6.07 5.51
CA HIS A 106 -8.53 -6.19 4.05
C HIS A 106 -9.13 -5.00 3.32
N ALA A 107 -10.22 -4.42 3.82
CA ALA A 107 -10.79 -3.19 3.27
C ALA A 107 -9.81 -2.01 3.41
N ILE A 108 -9.24 -1.80 4.60
CA ILE A 108 -8.23 -0.77 4.86
C ILE A 108 -7.02 -0.97 3.95
N TRP A 109 -6.57 -2.21 3.78
CA TRP A 109 -5.48 -2.53 2.87
C TRP A 109 -5.80 -2.18 1.41
N GLY A 110 -7.03 -2.45 0.95
CA GLY A 110 -7.51 -2.06 -0.38
C GLY A 110 -7.47 -0.55 -0.60
N VAL A 111 -7.93 0.22 0.39
CA VAL A 111 -7.85 1.69 0.36
C VAL A 111 -6.39 2.16 0.28
N SER A 112 -5.48 1.56 1.06
CA SER A 112 -4.04 1.88 0.99
C SER A 112 -3.42 1.55 -0.37
N MET A 113 -3.78 0.42 -0.98
CA MET A 113 -3.29 0.02 -2.30
C MET A 113 -3.75 1.00 -3.39
N VAL A 114 -5.00 1.46 -3.34
CA VAL A 114 -5.49 2.49 -4.27
C VAL A 114 -4.76 3.82 -4.05
N SER A 115 -4.49 4.18 -2.79
CA SER A 115 -3.75 5.39 -2.43
C SER A 115 -2.33 5.38 -3.02
N GLU A 116 -1.65 4.22 -2.93
CA GLU A 116 -0.35 3.99 -3.57
C GLU A 116 -0.40 4.21 -5.08
N ILE A 117 -1.38 3.61 -5.77
CA ILE A 117 -1.54 3.73 -7.22
C ILE A 117 -1.80 5.20 -7.61
N GLY A 118 -2.68 5.90 -6.88
CA GLY A 118 -2.96 7.30 -7.10
C GLY A 118 -1.72 8.18 -6.94
N ARG A 119 -0.90 7.93 -5.91
CA ARG A 119 0.39 8.61 -5.70
C ARG A 119 1.35 8.40 -6.86
N TYR A 120 1.49 7.16 -7.34
CA TYR A 120 2.33 6.88 -8.52
C TYR A 120 1.81 7.64 -9.75
N GLY A 121 0.51 7.61 -10.01
CA GLY A 121 -0.13 8.35 -11.10
C GLY A 121 0.18 9.85 -11.06
N TYR A 122 0.05 10.48 -9.88
CA TYR A 122 0.38 11.89 -9.70
C TYR A 122 1.86 12.19 -9.97
N ILE A 123 2.78 11.37 -9.45
CA ILE A 123 4.23 11.57 -9.64
C ILE A 123 4.56 11.48 -11.12
N TYR A 124 4.12 10.43 -11.82
CA TYR A 124 4.36 10.27 -13.26
C TYR A 124 3.70 11.36 -14.09
N GLY A 125 2.51 11.84 -13.70
CA GLY A 125 1.82 12.93 -14.39
C GLY A 125 2.49 14.30 -14.20
N LYS A 126 3.19 14.51 -13.07
CA LYS A 126 3.87 15.78 -12.77
C LYS A 126 5.17 15.97 -13.55
N PHE A 127 5.91 14.90 -13.83
CA PHE A 127 7.10 14.99 -14.67
C PHE A 127 6.67 15.08 -16.15
N LYS A 128 6.74 16.29 -16.72
CA LYS A 128 6.46 16.53 -18.14
C LYS A 128 7.48 15.78 -19.02
N LYS A 129 7.00 15.36 -20.20
CA LYS A 129 7.75 14.68 -21.28
C LYS A 129 8.98 15.43 -21.82
N ASP A 130 9.29 16.63 -21.32
CA ASP A 130 10.34 17.51 -21.87
C ASP A 130 11.76 17.19 -21.34
N GLU A 131 11.89 16.26 -20.38
CA GLU A 131 13.18 15.69 -19.94
C GLU A 131 13.48 14.30 -20.53
N TYR A 132 12.63 13.81 -21.45
CA TYR A 132 12.85 12.54 -22.16
C TYR A 132 13.63 12.71 -23.48
N GLN A 133 14.17 13.91 -23.77
CA GLN A 133 15.04 14.15 -24.92
C GLN A 133 16.51 13.99 -24.57
#